data_AF-A0A372RF94-F1
#
_entry.id   AF-A0A372RF94-F1
#
_cell.length_a   1.000
_cell.length_b   1.000
_cell.length_c   1.000
_cell.angle_alpha   90.00
_cell.angle_beta   90.00
_cell.angle_gamma   90.00
#
_symmetry.space_group_name_H-M   'P 1'
#
loop_
_entity.id
_entity.type
_entity.pdbx_description
1 polymer ?
#
loop_
_entity_poly.entity_id
_entity_poly.type
_entity_poly.pdbx_seq_one_letter_code
_entity_poly.pdbx_strand_id
1 'polypeptide(L)'
;MFSRTILIIIFWFFMKIFIGIDAGIYTKTNLIIQEKHQLNKLNINYFSHNETKHILVGSVGGWSNIRPLIEICKILIDRGHNITFISPIPSLSLLTEEDYYWLQNSSIINHIPSGPSFNIKDIPEYQKIISEDYNIKMFGYLKNYFNSKYLNNFNLYKKVANEMTKVDLFFCELFLNDACIDVAWLMNKPLVTMSSKLSMSYAPYKSDPMIGCNN
;
A
#
# COMPACT_ATOMS: atom_id res chain seq x y z
N MET A 1 77.91 12.17 12.13
CA MET A 1 76.87 13.23 12.11
C MET A 1 75.48 12.76 11.60
N PHE A 2 75.19 11.45 11.54
CA PHE A 2 73.95 10.90 10.95
C PHE A 2 72.86 10.47 11.96
N SER A 3 73.17 10.40 13.26
CA SER A 3 72.29 9.78 14.28
C SER A 3 71.08 10.66 14.68
N ARG A 4 71.25 11.98 14.81
CA ARG A 4 70.16 12.89 15.23
C ARG A 4 69.09 13.07 14.17
N THR A 5 69.48 13.14 12.89
CA THR A 5 68.55 13.35 11.77
C THR A 5 67.62 12.15 11.58
N ILE A 6 68.15 10.93 11.73
CA ILE A 6 67.37 9.69 11.66
C ILE A 6 66.36 9.62 12.81
N LEU A 7 66.74 10.00 14.03
CA LEU A 7 65.82 10.01 15.18
C LEU A 7 64.65 10.98 14.99
N ILE A 8 64.89 12.15 14.40
CA ILE A 8 63.85 13.13 14.08
C ILE A 8 62.89 12.57 13.02
N ILE A 9 63.41 11.96 11.96
CA ILE A 9 62.56 11.37 10.90
C ILE A 9 61.68 10.26 11.48
N ILE A 10 62.24 9.39 12.32
CA ILE A 10 61.50 8.32 13.00
C ILE A 10 60.42 8.92 13.92
N PHE A 11 60.75 9.93 14.70
CA PHE A 11 59.79 10.60 15.59
C PHE A 11 58.62 11.23 14.81
N TRP A 12 58.92 11.93 13.71
CA TRP A 12 57.89 12.51 12.83
C TRP A 12 57.04 11.45 12.13
N PHE A 13 57.63 10.30 11.78
CA PHE A 13 56.91 9.17 11.21
C PHE A 13 55.90 8.58 12.21
N PHE A 14 56.34 8.33 13.45
CA PHE A 14 55.45 7.83 14.51
C PHE A 14 54.36 8.84 14.88
N MET A 15 54.68 10.14 14.99
CA MET A 15 53.67 11.17 15.26
C MET A 15 52.57 11.22 14.18
N LYS A 16 52.92 11.08 12.90
CA LYS A 16 51.91 11.01 11.82
C LYS A 16 51.01 9.78 11.92
N ILE A 17 51.57 8.64 12.35
CA ILE A 17 50.79 7.41 12.56
C ILE A 17 49.81 7.57 13.72
N PHE A 18 50.26 8.08 14.87
CA PHE A 18 49.39 8.29 16.03
C PHE A 18 48.24 9.27 15.74
N ILE A 19 48.53 10.40 15.10
CA ILE A 19 47.50 11.40 14.73
C ILE A 19 46.49 10.80 13.73
N GLY A 20 46.95 10.00 12.77
CA GLY A 20 46.09 9.33 11.79
C GLY A 20 45.17 8.27 12.43
N ILE A 21 45.66 7.54 13.43
CA ILE A 21 44.88 6.55 14.17
C ILE A 21 43.78 7.23 15.01
N ASP A 22 44.11 8.28 15.75
CA ASP A 22 43.13 9.00 16.58
C ASP A 22 42.04 9.67 15.71
N ALA A 23 42.41 10.27 14.58
CA ALA A 23 41.46 10.82 13.62
C ALA A 23 40.54 9.75 13.00
N GLY A 24 41.10 8.58 12.68
CA GLY A 24 40.35 7.42 12.18
C GLY A 24 39.39 6.82 13.20
N ILE A 25 39.79 6.76 14.48
CA ILE A 25 38.93 6.29 15.58
C ILE A 25 37.81 7.28 15.84
N TYR A 26 38.10 8.58 15.89
CA TYR A 26 37.12 9.65 16.12
C TYR A 26 36.08 9.75 15.00
N THR A 27 36.50 9.60 13.74
CA THR A 27 35.57 9.59 12.60
C THR A 27 34.69 8.35 12.60
N LYS A 28 35.24 7.17 12.92
CA LYS A 28 34.48 5.92 13.03
C LYS A 28 33.46 5.94 14.17
N THR A 29 33.81 6.48 15.34
CA THR A 29 32.86 6.63 16.46
C THR A 29 31.74 7.61 16.11
N ASN A 30 32.03 8.74 15.46
CA ASN A 30 31.01 9.68 15.02
C ASN A 30 30.04 9.09 13.98
N LEU A 31 30.54 8.28 13.03
CA LEU A 31 29.71 7.58 12.06
C LEU A 31 28.78 6.56 12.73
N ILE A 32 29.29 5.76 13.68
CA ILE A 32 28.49 4.80 14.46
C ILE A 32 27.42 5.52 15.31
N ILE A 33 27.77 6.66 15.90
CA ILE A 33 26.82 7.48 16.67
C ILE A 33 25.75 8.06 15.73
N GLN A 34 26.11 8.55 14.54
CA GLN A 34 25.16 9.04 13.55
C GLN A 34 24.22 7.94 13.03
N GLU A 35 24.73 6.74 12.72
CA GLU A 35 23.91 5.58 12.35
C GLU A 35 22.96 5.19 13.47
N LYS A 36 23.43 5.09 14.73
CA LYS A 36 22.57 4.84 15.89
C LYS A 36 21.51 5.92 16.07
N HIS A 37 21.87 7.18 15.84
CA HIS A 37 20.93 8.29 15.96
C HIS A 37 19.89 8.28 14.83
N GLN A 38 20.26 7.86 13.61
CA GLN A 38 19.34 7.65 12.50
C GLN A 38 18.42 6.44 12.74
N LEU A 39 18.95 5.31 13.23
CA LEU A 39 18.17 4.14 13.65
C LEU A 39 17.19 4.48 14.79
N ASN A 40 17.62 5.29 15.77
CA ASN A 40 16.74 5.76 16.84
C ASN A 40 15.69 6.77 16.34
N LYS A 41 16.00 7.55 15.29
CA LYS A 41 15.05 8.46 14.64
C LYS A 41 14.08 7.70 13.70
N LEU A 42 14.45 6.51 13.22
CA LEU A 42 13.55 5.57 12.55
C LEU A 42 12.69 4.79 13.57
N ASN A 43 13.18 4.58 14.79
CA ASN A 43 12.41 4.10 15.95
C ASN A 43 11.59 5.20 16.65
N ILE A 44 11.22 6.26 15.93
CA ILE A 44 10.09 7.09 16.38
C ILE A 44 8.85 6.20 16.27
N ASN A 45 8.25 5.86 17.42
CA ASN A 45 6.89 5.32 17.51
C ASN A 45 5.92 6.35 16.89
N TYR A 46 5.82 6.38 15.56
CA TYR A 46 4.83 7.18 14.82
C TYR A 46 3.40 6.69 15.06
N PHE A 47 3.26 5.48 15.62
CA PHE A 47 1.99 4.94 16.06
C PHE A 47 2.01 4.90 17.60
N SER A 48 1.11 5.66 18.20
CA SER A 48 0.53 5.26 19.48
C SER A 48 -0.06 3.86 19.27
N HIS A 49 0.71 2.81 19.57
CA HIS A 49 0.31 1.42 19.39
C HIS A 49 -0.89 1.01 20.28
N ASN A 50 -1.44 1.94 21.06
CA ASN A 50 -2.48 1.66 22.05
C ASN A 50 -3.88 2.16 21.64
N GLU A 51 -4.05 2.83 20.50
CA GLU A 51 -5.38 3.23 20.03
C GLU A 51 -5.87 2.36 18.89
N THR A 52 -6.96 1.64 19.13
CA THR A 52 -7.73 0.98 18.07
C THR A 52 -8.23 2.01 17.07
N LYS A 53 -7.88 1.82 15.79
CA LYS A 53 -8.37 2.61 14.67
C LYS A 53 -9.48 1.85 13.94
N HIS A 54 -10.43 2.58 13.39
CA HIS A 54 -11.51 2.04 12.58
C HIS A 54 -11.19 2.28 11.11
N ILE A 55 -10.85 1.21 10.40
CA ILE A 55 -10.37 1.26 9.02
C ILE A 55 -11.45 0.69 8.11
N LEU A 56 -11.87 1.48 7.13
CA LEU A 56 -12.75 1.02 6.07
C LEU A 56 -11.89 0.58 4.89
N VAL A 57 -12.06 -0.66 4.46
CA VAL A 57 -11.31 -1.25 3.35
C VAL A 57 -12.26 -1.52 2.19
N GLY A 58 -11.90 -1.11 0.98
CA GLY A 58 -12.74 -1.25 -0.21
C GLY A 58 -12.05 -1.97 -1.37
N SER A 59 -12.70 -2.98 -1.93
CA SER A 59 -12.27 -3.69 -3.14
C SER A 59 -13.39 -3.82 -4.17
N VAL A 60 -13.02 -3.84 -5.45
CA VAL A 60 -13.96 -4.15 -6.55
C VAL A 60 -14.02 -5.65 -6.87
N GLY A 61 -13.29 -6.47 -6.13
CA GLY A 61 -13.31 -7.92 -6.26
C GLY A 61 -12.29 -8.47 -7.27
N GLY A 62 -12.41 -9.77 -7.51
CA GLY A 62 -11.40 -10.55 -8.23
C GLY A 62 -10.30 -11.07 -7.29
N TRP A 63 -9.86 -12.30 -7.54
CA TRP A 63 -8.92 -12.99 -6.66
C TRP A 63 -7.61 -12.23 -6.42
N SER A 64 -7.01 -11.75 -7.52
CA SER A 64 -5.73 -11.03 -7.50
C SER A 64 -5.80 -9.69 -6.77
N ASN A 65 -7.00 -9.18 -6.48
CA ASN A 65 -7.21 -7.92 -5.76
C ASN A 65 -7.60 -8.16 -4.30
N ILE A 66 -8.53 -9.11 -4.05
CA ILE A 66 -9.06 -9.40 -2.71
C ILE A 66 -7.99 -10.02 -1.82
N ARG A 67 -7.24 -11.04 -2.30
CA ARG A 67 -6.36 -11.82 -1.42
C ARG A 67 -5.27 -10.96 -0.75
N PRO A 68 -4.54 -10.08 -1.46
CA PRO A 68 -3.56 -9.21 -0.81
C PRO A 68 -4.20 -8.24 0.19
N LEU A 69 -5.42 -7.76 -0.07
CA LEU A 69 -6.15 -6.91 0.87
C LEU A 69 -6.55 -7.67 2.13
N ILE A 70 -7.00 -8.93 2.02
CA ILE A 70 -7.31 -9.79 3.18
C ILE A 70 -6.08 -9.97 4.05
N GLU A 71 -4.91 -10.26 3.47
CA GLU A 71 -3.66 -10.42 4.23
C GLU A 71 -3.27 -9.14 4.98
N ILE A 72 -3.46 -7.98 4.34
CA ILE A 72 -3.27 -6.68 5.02
C ILE A 72 -4.29 -6.52 6.17
N CYS A 73 -5.54 -6.91 5.96
CA CYS A 73 -6.56 -6.86 7.01
C CYS A 73 -6.21 -7.75 8.20
N LYS A 74 -5.75 -8.99 7.97
CA LYS A 74 -5.28 -9.90 9.03
C LYS A 74 -4.20 -9.21 9.88
N ILE A 75 -3.19 -8.62 9.24
CA ILE A 75 -2.11 -7.90 9.92
C ILE A 75 -2.63 -6.69 10.72
N LEU A 76 -3.61 -5.94 10.20
CA LEU A 76 -4.18 -4.79 10.91
C LEU A 76 -5.05 -5.21 12.10
N ILE A 77 -5.79 -6.30 11.97
CA ILE A 77 -6.58 -6.91 13.05
C ILE A 77 -5.65 -7.42 14.16
N ASP A 78 -4.58 -8.12 13.80
CA ASP A 78 -3.56 -8.60 14.75
C ASP A 78 -2.88 -7.45 15.52
N ARG A 79 -2.89 -6.23 14.95
CA ARG A 79 -2.41 -4.99 15.58
C ARG A 79 -3.49 -4.26 16.39
N GLY A 80 -4.66 -4.85 16.59
CA GLY A 80 -5.74 -4.31 17.42
C GLY A 80 -6.57 -3.23 16.74
N HIS A 81 -6.68 -3.26 15.41
CA HIS A 81 -7.53 -2.34 14.65
C HIS A 81 -8.84 -3.00 14.22
N ASN A 82 -9.90 -2.19 14.16
CA ASN A 82 -11.22 -2.63 13.71
C ASN A 82 -11.33 -2.43 12.21
N ILE A 83 -11.64 -3.50 11.49
CA ILE A 83 -11.78 -3.48 10.03
C ILE A 83 -13.24 -3.66 9.62
N THR A 84 -13.72 -2.75 8.78
CA THR A 84 -14.93 -2.96 7.96
C THR A 84 -14.50 -3.14 6.52
N PHE A 85 -14.77 -4.30 5.94
CA PHE A 85 -14.34 -4.67 4.60
C PHE A 85 -15.54 -4.66 3.66
N ILE A 86 -15.50 -3.84 2.61
CA ILE A 86 -16.53 -3.80 1.58
C ILE A 86 -15.95 -4.39 0.30
N SER A 87 -16.56 -5.48 -0.16
CA SER A 87 -16.20 -6.10 -1.43
C SER A 87 -17.38 -6.89 -2.00
N PRO A 88 -17.35 -7.25 -3.29
CA PRO A 88 -18.24 -8.29 -3.79
C PRO A 88 -18.05 -9.58 -3.01
N ILE A 89 -19.10 -10.41 -2.95
CA ILE A 89 -19.01 -11.75 -2.38
C ILE A 89 -18.08 -12.56 -3.28
N PRO A 90 -16.92 -13.00 -2.78
CA PRO A 90 -15.98 -13.77 -3.58
C PRO A 90 -16.57 -15.15 -3.89
N SER A 91 -16.29 -15.65 -5.10
CA SER A 91 -16.64 -17.02 -5.44
C SER A 91 -15.81 -18.00 -4.60
N LEU A 92 -16.44 -19.05 -4.08
CA LEU A 92 -15.76 -20.10 -3.31
C LEU A 92 -14.57 -20.72 -4.07
N SER A 93 -14.67 -20.76 -5.41
CA SER A 93 -13.61 -21.31 -6.28
C SER A 93 -12.37 -20.43 -6.38
N LEU A 94 -12.46 -19.18 -5.92
CA LEU A 94 -11.37 -18.20 -6.02
C LEU A 94 -10.61 -18.03 -4.70
N LEU A 95 -11.20 -18.35 -3.55
CA LEU A 95 -10.56 -18.18 -2.26
C LEU A 95 -10.14 -19.51 -1.65
N THR A 96 -9.14 -19.46 -0.77
CA THR A 96 -8.86 -20.58 0.12
C THR A 96 -10.00 -20.71 1.14
N GLU A 97 -10.21 -21.90 1.71
CA GLU A 97 -11.20 -22.09 2.78
C GLU A 97 -10.94 -21.16 3.97
N GLU A 98 -9.66 -20.90 4.28
CA GLU A 98 -9.25 -19.96 5.30
C GLU A 98 -9.69 -18.53 4.95
N ASP A 99 -9.37 -18.03 3.76
CA ASP A 99 -9.77 -16.68 3.33
C ASP A 99 -11.29 -16.50 3.32
N TYR A 100 -12.02 -17.54 2.91
CA TYR A 100 -13.48 -17.54 2.94
C TYR A 100 -14.02 -17.51 4.38
N TYR A 101 -13.45 -18.32 5.29
CA TYR A 101 -13.81 -18.31 6.70
C TYR A 101 -13.58 -16.94 7.34
N TRP A 102 -12.44 -16.30 7.05
CA TRP A 102 -12.13 -14.96 7.55
C TRP A 102 -13.19 -13.94 7.12
N LEU A 103 -13.55 -13.91 5.83
CA LEU A 103 -14.56 -12.96 5.34
C LEU A 103 -15.97 -13.22 5.86
N GLN A 104 -16.35 -14.49 6.08
CA GLN A 104 -17.69 -14.82 6.58
C GLN A 104 -17.81 -14.67 8.11
N ASN A 105 -16.70 -14.70 8.85
CA ASN A 105 -16.73 -14.57 10.29
C ASN A 105 -16.75 -13.09 10.72
N SER A 106 -17.96 -12.58 10.96
CA SER A 106 -18.21 -11.20 11.40
C SER A 106 -17.58 -10.84 12.76
N SER A 107 -17.18 -11.82 13.56
CA SER A 107 -16.45 -11.58 14.82
C SER A 107 -14.98 -11.23 14.58
N ILE A 108 -14.48 -11.49 13.37
CA ILE A 108 -13.09 -11.25 12.97
C ILE A 108 -13.03 -10.03 12.06
N ILE A 109 -13.83 -10.00 10.99
CA ILE A 109 -13.92 -8.87 10.07
C ILE A 109 -15.38 -8.55 9.78
N ASN A 110 -15.74 -7.27 9.88
CA ASN A 110 -17.08 -6.85 9.49
C ASN A 110 -17.14 -6.75 7.95
N HIS A 111 -17.44 -7.87 7.28
CA HIS A 111 -17.60 -7.90 5.82
C HIS A 111 -18.99 -7.42 5.40
N ILE A 112 -19.02 -6.43 4.52
CA ILE A 112 -20.24 -5.89 3.93
C ILE A 112 -20.22 -6.18 2.42
N PRO A 113 -21.11 -7.03 1.91
CA PRO A 113 -21.12 -7.39 0.51
C PRO A 113 -21.59 -6.23 -0.36
N SER A 114 -20.84 -5.89 -1.40
CA SER A 114 -21.22 -4.88 -2.40
C SER A 114 -22.01 -5.43 -3.58
N GLY A 115 -22.21 -6.75 -3.62
CA GLY A 115 -22.90 -7.46 -4.70
C GLY A 115 -22.25 -8.81 -5.05
N PRO A 116 -22.67 -9.43 -6.17
CA PRO A 116 -22.05 -10.66 -6.66
C PRO A 116 -20.63 -10.39 -7.18
N SER A 117 -19.76 -11.40 -7.12
CA SER A 117 -18.41 -11.33 -7.70
C SER A 117 -18.44 -10.92 -9.16
N PHE A 118 -17.49 -10.07 -9.56
CA PHE A 118 -17.24 -9.74 -10.96
C PHE A 118 -16.92 -11.00 -11.77
N ASN A 119 -17.69 -11.22 -12.83
CA ASN A 119 -17.39 -12.22 -13.84
C ASN A 119 -17.05 -11.49 -15.15
N ILE A 120 -15.85 -11.72 -15.66
CA ILE A 120 -15.39 -11.08 -16.91
C ILE A 120 -16.26 -11.43 -18.11
N LYS A 121 -16.98 -12.57 -18.05
CA LYS A 121 -17.95 -12.98 -19.08
C LYS A 121 -19.18 -12.08 -19.14
N ASP A 122 -19.43 -11.28 -18.12
CA ASP A 122 -20.55 -10.33 -18.08
C ASP A 122 -20.24 -9.05 -18.87
N ILE A 123 -18.99 -8.86 -19.31
CA ILE A 123 -18.62 -7.74 -20.17
C ILE A 123 -19.03 -8.08 -21.62
N PRO A 124 -19.80 -7.21 -22.30
CA PRO A 124 -20.22 -7.47 -23.69
C PRO A 124 -19.06 -7.77 -24.63
N GLU A 125 -17.90 -7.16 -24.40
CA GLU A 125 -16.68 -7.35 -25.18
C GLU A 125 -15.79 -8.50 -24.69
N TYR A 126 -16.30 -9.40 -23.84
CA TYR A 126 -15.55 -10.54 -23.28
C TYR A 126 -14.75 -11.33 -24.31
N GLN A 127 -15.32 -11.60 -25.50
CA GLN A 127 -14.60 -12.35 -26.54
C GLN A 127 -13.35 -11.60 -27.02
N LYS A 128 -13.45 -10.29 -27.26
CA LYS A 128 -12.32 -9.45 -27.65
C LYS A 128 -11.26 -9.40 -26.55
N ILE A 129 -11.72 -9.33 -25.30
CA ILE A 129 -10.90 -9.30 -24.10
C ILE A 129 -9.99 -10.53 -23.99
N ILE A 130 -10.47 -11.72 -24.35
CA ILE A 130 -9.69 -12.97 -24.22
C ILE A 130 -8.92 -13.36 -25.48
N SER A 131 -9.30 -12.84 -26.65
CA SER A 131 -8.74 -13.26 -27.94
C SER A 131 -7.71 -12.30 -28.53
N GLU A 132 -7.77 -11.02 -28.16
CA GLU A 132 -6.87 -9.98 -28.67
C GLU A 132 -5.69 -9.74 -27.73
N ASP A 133 -4.57 -9.26 -28.29
CA ASP A 133 -3.44 -8.81 -27.49
C ASP A 133 -3.85 -7.65 -26.56
N TYR A 134 -3.21 -7.58 -25.39
CA TYR A 134 -3.47 -6.54 -24.42
C TYR A 134 -3.30 -5.14 -25.05
N ASN A 135 -4.38 -4.37 -25.08
CA ASN A 135 -4.40 -3.01 -25.60
C ASN A 135 -5.14 -2.08 -24.64
N ILE A 136 -4.97 -0.77 -24.79
CA ILE A 136 -5.60 0.22 -23.90
C ILE A 136 -7.14 0.18 -23.94
N LYS A 137 -7.74 -0.25 -25.06
CA LYS A 137 -9.21 -0.33 -25.22
C LYS A 137 -9.81 -1.39 -24.29
N MET A 138 -9.06 -2.46 -24.01
CA MET A 138 -9.37 -3.46 -22.97
C MET A 138 -9.69 -2.81 -21.62
N PHE A 139 -8.85 -1.86 -21.19
CA PHE A 139 -9.06 -1.15 -19.94
C PHE A 139 -10.32 -0.29 -20.00
N GLY A 140 -10.62 0.31 -21.15
CA GLY A 140 -11.86 1.04 -21.39
C GLY A 140 -13.12 0.19 -21.13
N TYR A 141 -13.15 -1.05 -21.61
CA TYR A 141 -14.28 -1.97 -21.37
C TYR A 141 -14.45 -2.29 -19.88
N LEU A 142 -13.34 -2.58 -19.19
CA LEU A 142 -13.35 -2.81 -17.74
C LEU A 142 -13.83 -1.55 -17.00
N LYS A 143 -13.28 -0.38 -17.34
CA LYS A 143 -13.64 0.89 -16.71
C LYS A 143 -15.13 1.21 -16.89
N ASN A 144 -15.69 0.99 -18.08
CA ASN A 144 -17.12 1.18 -18.34
C ASN A 144 -18.00 0.27 -17.46
N TYR A 145 -17.62 -1.01 -17.32
CA TYR A 145 -18.33 -1.93 -16.45
C TYR A 145 -18.34 -1.42 -14.99
N PHE A 146 -17.17 -1.05 -14.43
CA PHE A 146 -17.10 -0.58 -13.04
C PHE A 146 -17.75 0.80 -12.85
N ASN A 147 -17.65 1.69 -13.83
CA ASN A 147 -18.37 2.97 -13.83
C ASN A 147 -19.89 2.78 -13.78
N SER A 148 -20.44 1.75 -14.45
CA SER A 148 -21.87 1.44 -14.37
C SER A 148 -22.34 1.07 -12.95
N LYS A 149 -21.42 0.64 -12.08
CA LYS A 149 -21.68 0.31 -10.68
C LYS A 149 -21.27 1.41 -9.70
N TYR A 150 -20.64 2.47 -10.19
CA TYR A 150 -20.09 3.54 -9.37
C TYR A 150 -21.09 4.09 -8.37
N LEU A 151 -22.28 4.51 -8.83
CA LEU A 151 -23.27 5.17 -7.96
C LEU A 151 -23.76 4.25 -6.83
N ASN A 152 -23.96 2.97 -7.13
CA ASN A 152 -24.34 1.98 -6.12
C ASN A 152 -23.23 1.79 -5.08
N ASN A 153 -21.99 1.62 -5.54
CA ASN A 153 -20.84 1.44 -4.64
C ASN A 153 -20.58 2.71 -3.82
N PHE A 154 -20.64 3.89 -4.42
CA PHE A 154 -20.47 5.18 -3.74
C PHE A 154 -21.49 5.35 -2.62
N ASN A 155 -22.77 5.10 -2.91
CA ASN A 155 -23.83 5.18 -1.91
C ASN A 155 -23.64 4.14 -0.79
N LEU A 156 -23.19 2.93 -1.12
CA LEU A 156 -22.88 1.91 -0.13
C LEU A 156 -21.71 2.34 0.78
N TYR A 157 -20.57 2.73 0.20
CA TYR A 157 -19.42 3.22 0.96
C TYR A 157 -19.80 4.39 1.86
N LYS A 158 -20.51 5.38 1.32
CA LYS A 158 -20.98 6.55 2.07
C LYS A 158 -21.92 6.15 3.21
N LYS A 159 -22.86 5.24 2.95
CA LYS A 159 -23.79 4.75 3.97
C LYS A 159 -23.04 4.06 5.11
N VAL A 160 -22.20 3.08 4.79
CA VAL A 160 -21.42 2.32 5.79
C VAL A 160 -20.53 3.26 6.60
N ALA A 161 -19.81 4.15 5.94
CA ALA A 161 -18.90 5.06 6.62
C ALA A 161 -19.62 6.04 7.56
N ASN A 162 -20.87 6.41 7.26
CA ASN A 162 -21.70 7.23 8.15
C ASN A 162 -22.33 6.42 9.31
N GLU A 163 -22.61 5.13 9.09
CA GLU A 163 -23.12 4.24 10.14
C GLU A 163 -22.03 3.80 11.13
N MET A 164 -20.77 3.82 10.68
CA MET A 164 -19.61 3.63 11.57
C MET A 164 -19.53 4.80 12.56
N THR A 165 -19.29 4.48 13.83
CA THR A 165 -19.06 5.49 14.88
C THR A 165 -17.88 6.40 14.58
N LYS A 166 -16.88 5.86 13.87
CA LYS A 166 -15.67 6.56 13.44
C LYS A 166 -15.07 5.88 12.23
N VAL A 167 -14.51 6.66 11.32
CA VAL A 167 -13.58 6.19 10.29
C VAL A 167 -12.29 6.97 10.41
N ASP A 168 -11.20 6.26 10.68
CA ASP A 168 -9.85 6.80 10.86
C ASP A 168 -9.04 6.78 9.56
N LEU A 169 -9.28 5.78 8.71
CA LEU A 169 -8.54 5.56 7.48
C LEU A 169 -9.43 4.84 6.47
N PHE A 170 -9.35 5.26 5.21
CA PHE A 170 -9.80 4.48 4.07
C PHE A 170 -8.62 3.74 3.43
N PHE A 171 -8.81 2.47 3.13
CA PHE A 171 -7.87 1.65 2.40
C PHE A 171 -8.55 1.12 1.14
N CYS A 172 -8.27 1.73 -0.01
CA CYS A 172 -8.99 1.43 -1.25
C CYS A 172 -8.09 0.71 -2.26
N GLU A 173 -8.65 -0.23 -2.99
CA GLU A 173 -8.03 -0.68 -4.24
C GLU A 173 -7.85 0.52 -5.20
N LEU A 174 -6.65 0.69 -5.75
CA LEU A 174 -6.33 1.86 -6.58
C LEU A 174 -7.13 1.88 -7.89
N PHE A 175 -7.27 0.72 -8.52
CA PHE A 175 -7.88 0.63 -9.84
C PHE A 175 -9.37 0.30 -9.72
N LEU A 176 -10.18 1.00 -10.52
CA LEU A 176 -11.61 0.73 -10.74
C LEU A 176 -12.51 0.94 -9.51
N ASN A 177 -11.95 1.36 -8.36
CA ASN A 177 -12.67 1.64 -7.12
C ASN A 177 -12.73 3.13 -6.77
N ASP A 178 -12.98 3.98 -7.77
CA ASP A 178 -13.10 5.43 -7.60
C ASP A 178 -14.12 5.78 -6.49
N ALA A 179 -15.19 5.00 -6.37
CA ALA A 179 -16.21 5.20 -5.34
C ALA A 179 -15.66 5.19 -3.90
N CYS A 180 -14.70 4.30 -3.59
CA CYS A 180 -14.08 4.25 -2.26
C CYS A 180 -13.19 5.49 -2.02
N ILE A 181 -12.42 5.87 -3.05
CA ILE A 181 -11.51 7.02 -3.04
C ILE A 181 -12.31 8.32 -2.85
N ASP A 182 -13.38 8.49 -3.61
CA ASP A 182 -14.21 9.69 -3.59
C ASP A 182 -14.99 9.84 -2.28
N VAL A 183 -15.41 8.73 -1.66
CA VAL A 183 -16.00 8.79 -0.31
C VAL A 183 -14.96 9.16 0.74
N ALA A 184 -13.73 8.63 0.66
CA ALA A 184 -12.65 9.03 1.55
C ALA A 184 -12.37 10.54 1.45
N TRP A 185 -12.33 11.06 0.22
CA TRP A 185 -12.17 12.48 -0.07
C TRP A 185 -13.35 13.31 0.47
N LEU A 186 -14.60 12.89 0.19
CA LEU A 186 -15.82 13.54 0.67
C LEU A 186 -15.85 13.65 2.21
N MET A 187 -15.36 12.62 2.90
CA MET A 187 -15.33 12.58 4.36
C MET A 187 -14.11 13.26 4.98
N ASN A 188 -13.21 13.81 4.16
CA ASN A 188 -11.96 14.43 4.56
C ASN A 188 -11.13 13.50 5.48
N LYS A 189 -11.00 12.23 5.07
CA LYS A 189 -10.26 11.20 5.81
C LYS A 189 -8.98 10.79 5.08
N PRO A 190 -7.94 10.37 5.83
CA PRO A 190 -6.76 9.76 5.23
C PRO A 190 -7.14 8.59 4.32
N LEU A 191 -6.43 8.47 3.21
CA LEU A 191 -6.61 7.44 2.20
C LEU A 191 -5.28 6.76 1.90
N VAL A 192 -5.28 5.43 1.88
CA VAL A 192 -4.19 4.61 1.32
C VAL A 192 -4.76 3.80 0.17
N THR A 193 -4.03 3.74 -0.93
CA THR A 193 -4.42 2.94 -2.09
C THR A 193 -3.46 1.78 -2.32
N MET A 194 -3.98 0.62 -2.76
CA MET A 194 -3.15 -0.53 -3.14
C MET A 194 -3.43 -0.98 -4.57
N SER A 195 -2.36 -1.30 -5.29
CA SER A 195 -2.42 -2.07 -6.53
C SER A 195 -1.66 -3.38 -6.35
N SER A 196 -2.30 -4.50 -6.67
CA SER A 196 -1.64 -5.81 -6.80
C SER A 196 -1.00 -6.02 -8.17
N LYS A 197 -1.24 -5.10 -9.11
CA LYS A 197 -0.67 -5.10 -10.45
C LYS A 197 0.57 -4.21 -10.45
N LEU A 198 1.66 -4.65 -11.07
CA LEU A 198 2.80 -3.78 -11.36
C LEU A 198 2.25 -2.55 -12.09
N SER A 199 2.55 -1.35 -11.56
CA SER A 199 2.24 -0.10 -12.25
C SER A 199 2.76 -0.22 -13.68
N MET A 200 1.89 0.00 -14.66
CA MET A 200 2.29 0.09 -16.06
C MET A 200 3.51 1.04 -16.11
N SER A 201 4.66 0.51 -16.53
CA SER A 201 5.98 1.17 -16.50
C SER A 201 6.08 2.30 -17.54
N TYR A 202 5.18 3.28 -17.50
CA TYR A 202 5.26 4.49 -18.31
C TYR A 202 5.11 5.72 -17.43
N ALA A 203 6.04 6.66 -17.59
CA ALA A 203 6.25 7.82 -16.73
C ALA A 203 4.96 8.65 -16.51
N PRO A 204 4.73 9.18 -15.29
CA PRO A 204 3.39 9.42 -14.78
C PRO A 204 2.77 10.78 -15.10
N TYR A 205 3.12 11.49 -16.18
CA TYR A 205 2.57 12.86 -16.32
C TYR A 205 2.38 13.44 -17.72
N LYS A 206 2.85 12.82 -18.81
CA LYS A 206 2.71 13.41 -20.15
C LYS A 206 1.89 12.61 -21.15
N SER A 207 1.52 11.38 -20.81
CA SER A 207 0.74 10.52 -21.70
C SER A 207 0.11 9.40 -20.90
N ASP A 208 -0.54 9.71 -19.78
CA ASP A 208 -1.37 8.71 -19.09
C ASP A 208 -2.66 8.54 -19.92
N PRO A 209 -2.78 7.45 -20.70
CA PRO A 209 -3.94 7.23 -21.54
C PRO A 209 -5.18 6.89 -20.69
N MET A 210 -5.00 6.57 -19.39
CA MET A 210 -6.06 6.25 -18.46
C MET A 210 -6.82 7.50 -17.98
N ILE A 211 -6.19 8.68 -18.04
CA ILE A 211 -6.79 9.97 -17.62
C ILE A 211 -7.30 10.77 -18.84
N GLY A 212 -7.15 10.23 -20.06
CA GLY A 212 -7.59 10.92 -21.27
C GLY A 212 -6.77 12.17 -21.58
N CYS A 213 -5.54 12.26 -21.06
CA CYS A 213 -4.59 13.30 -21.44
C CYS A 213 -4.09 13.03 -22.87
N ASN A 214 -4.84 13.53 -23.85
CA ASN A 214 -4.39 13.62 -25.23
C ASN A 214 -3.62 14.94 -25.40
N ASN A 215 -2.44 14.88 -26.02
CA ASN A 215 -1.84 16.08 -26.63
C ASN A 215 -2.69 16.56 -27.80
#